data_AF-A0A9D6X4T2-F1
#
_entry.id   AF-A0A9D6X4T2-F1
#
_cell.length_a   1.000
_cell.length_b   1.000
_cell.length_c   1.000
_cell.angle_alpha   90.00
_cell.angle_beta   90.00
_cell.angle_gamma   90.00
#
_symmetry.space_group_name_H-M   'P 1'
#
loop_
_entity.id
_entity.type
_entity.pdbx_description
1 polymer ?
#
loop_
_entity_poly.entity_id
_entity_poly.type
_entity_poly.pdbx_seq_one_letter_code
_entity_poly.pdbx_strand_id
1 'polypeptide(L)'
;MVPDDVLEHMQVLTHERALVIQTTIWNEASYEAGLKAAMRLLIDEYALRYPGIRRVEHEYFHAVHGASDATRRAYLERADRFGREF
;
A
#
# COMPACT_ATOMS: atom_id res chain seq x y z
N MET A 1 -16.83 -17.64 15.79
CA MET A 1 -15.64 -18.39 15.36
C MET A 1 -15.91 -18.83 13.94
N VAL A 2 -15.12 -18.37 12.97
CA VAL A 2 -15.26 -18.76 11.57
C VAL A 2 -14.55 -20.11 11.40
N PRO A 3 -15.17 -21.12 10.77
CA PRO A 3 -14.54 -22.42 10.52
C PRO A 3 -13.25 -22.31 9.68
N ASP A 4 -12.26 -23.16 9.97
CA ASP A 4 -10.94 -23.10 9.30
C ASP A 4 -11.02 -23.40 7.79
N ASP A 5 -11.95 -24.24 7.35
CA ASP A 5 -12.23 -24.53 5.95
C ASP A 5 -12.72 -23.30 5.18
N VAL A 6 -13.48 -22.42 5.84
CA VAL A 6 -13.90 -21.14 5.27
C VAL A 6 -12.70 -20.20 5.10
N LEU A 7 -11.75 -20.21 6.04
CA LEU A 7 -10.55 -19.37 5.96
C LEU A 7 -9.62 -19.80 4.84
N GLU A 8 -9.44 -21.11 4.61
CA GLU A 8 -8.65 -21.64 3.49
C GLU A 8 -9.23 -21.25 2.13
N HIS A 9 -10.56 -21.28 1.97
CA HIS A 9 -11.23 -20.85 0.74
C HIS A 9 -11.17 -19.33 0.49
N MET A 10 -10.79 -18.54 1.49
CA MET A 10 -10.64 -17.08 1.35
C MET A 10 -9.23 -16.67 0.91
N GLN A 11 -8.22 -17.54 1.04
CA GLN A 11 -6.86 -17.29 0.61
C GLN A 11 -6.65 -17.60 -0.89
N VAL A 12 -7.28 -16.81 -1.75
CA VAL A 12 -7.25 -16.99 -3.21
C VAL A 12 -6.03 -16.36 -3.89
N LEU A 13 -5.27 -15.52 -3.19
CA LEU A 13 -4.05 -14.90 -3.69
C LEU A 13 -2.83 -15.69 -3.23
N THR A 14 -1.97 -16.06 -4.19
CA THR A 14 -0.76 -16.85 -3.94
C THR A 14 0.53 -16.03 -4.06
N HIS A 15 0.41 -14.71 -4.16
CA HIS A 15 1.52 -13.80 -4.42
C HIS A 15 2.39 -13.60 -3.18
N GLU A 16 3.70 -13.61 -3.37
CA GLU A 16 4.66 -13.37 -2.28
C GLU A 16 4.61 -11.92 -1.79
N ARG A 17 4.43 -10.97 -2.71
CA ARG A 17 4.51 -9.54 -2.39
C ARG A 17 3.46 -8.75 -3.15
N ALA A 18 3.02 -7.64 -2.56
CA ALA A 18 2.26 -6.59 -3.21
C ALA A 18 2.83 -5.23 -2.84
N LEU A 19 2.92 -4.33 -3.82
CA LEU A 19 3.29 -2.93 -3.61
C LEU A 19 2.07 -2.05 -3.83
N VAL A 20 1.76 -1.22 -2.85
CA VAL A 20 0.72 -0.19 -2.93
C VAL A 20 1.39 1.15 -3.13
N ILE A 21 1.20 1.74 -4.31
CA ILE A 21 1.65 3.10 -4.60
C ILE A 21 0.44 4.02 -4.49
N GLN A 22 0.46 4.94 -3.53
CA GLN A 22 -0.68 5.79 -3.23
C GLN A 22 -0.31 7.27 -3.22
N THR A 23 -1.02 8.05 -4.03
CA THR A 23 -1.05 9.51 -3.89
C THR A 23 -1.97 9.92 -2.76
N THR A 24 -1.56 10.86 -1.93
CA THR A 24 -2.35 11.33 -0.80
C THR A 24 -2.39 12.85 -0.70
N ILE A 25 -3.51 13.36 -0.19
CA ILE A 25 -3.65 14.78 0.14
C ILE A 25 -2.90 15.14 1.42
N TRP A 26 -2.58 14.16 2.26
CA TRP A 26 -1.92 14.38 3.54
C TRP A 26 -0.40 14.44 3.39
N ASN A 27 0.25 15.19 4.28
CA ASN A 27 1.71 15.21 4.34
C ASN A 27 2.25 14.00 5.12
N GLU A 28 3.57 13.83 5.12
CA GLU A 28 4.25 12.74 5.80
C GLU A 28 4.01 12.76 7.33
N ALA A 29 3.97 13.94 7.94
CA ALA A 29 3.72 14.08 9.38
C ALA A 29 2.34 13.52 9.78
N SER A 30 1.30 13.71 8.96
CA SER A 30 -0.01 13.10 9.20
C SER A 30 0.03 11.56 9.14
N TYR A 31 0.91 11.00 8.31
CA TYR A 31 1.12 9.55 8.25
C TYR A 31 1.80 9.02 9.49
N GLU A 32 2.87 9.68 9.93
CA GLU A 32 3.58 9.31 11.16
C GLU A 32 2.72 9.55 12.42
N ALA A 33 1.77 10.50 12.38
CA ALA A 33 0.82 10.73 13.46
C ALA A 33 -0.29 9.66 13.60
N GLY A 34 -0.36 8.69 12.68
CA GLY A 34 -1.24 7.52 12.82
C GLY A 34 -2.00 7.11 11.56
N LEU A 35 -2.07 7.95 10.52
CA LEU A 35 -2.74 7.54 9.27
C LEU A 35 -2.04 6.31 8.65
N LYS A 36 -0.72 6.21 8.74
CA LYS A 36 0.03 5.06 8.25
C LYS A 36 -0.39 3.75 8.91
N ALA A 37 -0.65 3.78 10.22
CA ALA A 37 -1.11 2.61 10.96
C ALA A 37 -2.52 2.20 10.53
N ALA A 38 -3.42 3.18 10.36
CA ALA A 38 -4.77 2.91 9.86
C ALA A 38 -4.77 2.31 8.45
N MET A 39 -3.94 2.85 7.55
CA MET A 39 -3.81 2.32 6.18
C MET A 39 -3.27 0.90 6.17
N ARG A 40 -2.25 0.60 6.99
CA ARG A 40 -1.73 -0.77 7.11
C ARG A 40 -2.78 -1.76 7.59
N LEU A 41 -3.60 -1.39 8.56
CA LEU A 41 -4.66 -2.27 9.04
C LEU A 41 -5.70 -2.56 7.95
N LEU A 42 -6.20 -1.51 7.29
CA LEU A 42 -7.26 -1.65 6.29
C LEU A 42 -6.76 -2.32 5.01
N ILE A 43 -5.62 -1.89 4.49
CA ILE A 43 -5.10 -2.32 3.20
C ILE A 43 -4.30 -3.61 3.36
N ASP A 44 -3.34 -3.67 4.27
CA ASP A 44 -2.49 -4.85 4.39
C ASP A 44 -3.30 -6.00 4.94
N GLU A 45 -3.90 -5.86 6.11
CA GLU A 45 -4.51 -7.00 6.79
C GLU A 45 -5.77 -7.45 6.06
N TYR A 46 -6.75 -6.56 5.91
CA TYR A 46 -8.06 -6.97 5.42
C TYR A 46 -8.13 -7.12 3.89
N ALA A 47 -7.45 -6.26 3.13
CA ALA A 47 -7.58 -6.29 1.67
C ALA A 47 -6.55 -7.19 0.97
N LEU A 48 -5.38 -7.43 1.56
CA LEU A 48 -4.27 -8.10 0.85
C LEU A 48 -3.77 -9.38 1.53
N ARG A 49 -3.47 -9.34 2.84
CA ARG A 49 -2.95 -10.49 3.58
C ARG A 49 -4.03 -11.50 3.91
N TYR A 50 -5.22 -11.04 4.31
CA TYR A 50 -6.37 -11.91 4.52
C TYR A 50 -6.68 -12.81 3.31
N PRO A 51 -6.69 -12.28 2.07
CA PRO A 51 -6.84 -13.12 0.89
C PRO A 51 -5.55 -13.82 0.42
N GLY A 52 -4.41 -13.68 1.10
CA GLY A 52 -3.25 -14.58 0.92
C GLY A 52 -1.90 -13.94 0.51
N ILE A 53 -1.80 -12.62 0.34
CA ILE A 53 -0.49 -11.97 0.05
C ILE A 53 0.43 -12.05 1.29
N ARG A 54 1.68 -12.48 1.12
CA ARG A 54 2.60 -12.64 2.27
C ARG A 54 3.20 -11.34 2.77
N ARG A 55 3.58 -10.43 1.87
CA ARG A 55 4.24 -9.17 2.21
C ARG A 55 3.63 -7.99 1.46
N VAL A 56 3.23 -6.95 2.19
CA VAL A 56 2.69 -5.72 1.61
C VAL A 56 3.68 -4.58 1.86
N GLU A 57 4.06 -3.89 0.80
CA GLU A 57 4.90 -2.70 0.83
C GLU A 57 4.11 -1.48 0.36
N HIS A 58 4.50 -0.31 0.84
CA HIS A 58 3.81 0.94 0.53
C HIS A 58 4.79 2.00 0.11
N GLU A 59 4.42 2.74 -0.93
CA GLU A 59 5.01 4.01 -1.28
C GLU A 59 3.92 5.08 -1.24
N TYR A 60 4.16 6.13 -0.44
CA TYR A 60 3.22 7.24 -0.31
C TYR A 60 3.78 8.49 -0.98
N PHE A 61 3.06 9.00 -1.97
CA PHE A 61 3.33 10.30 -2.57
C PHE A 61 2.51 11.36 -1.82
N HIS A 62 3.17 12.07 -0.91
CA HIS A 62 2.54 12.99 0.04
C HIS A 62 2.14 14.33 -0.56
N ALA A 63 1.03 14.89 -0.06
CA ALA A 63 0.53 16.23 -0.38
C ALA A 63 0.57 16.58 -1.88
N VAL A 64 0.20 15.64 -2.77
CA VAL A 64 0.39 15.77 -4.23
C VAL A 64 -0.28 17.02 -4.82
N HIS A 65 -1.39 17.46 -4.22
CA HIS A 65 -2.12 18.65 -4.61
C HIS A 65 -1.31 19.95 -4.48
N GLY A 66 -0.35 20.00 -3.55
CA GLY A 66 0.56 21.14 -3.33
C GLY A 66 1.99 20.89 -3.79
N ALA A 67 2.27 19.74 -4.40
CA ALA A 67 3.61 19.35 -4.81
C ALA A 67 4.08 20.17 -6.02
N SER A 68 5.35 20.59 -6.00
CA SER A 68 5.99 21.25 -7.14
C SER A 68 6.07 20.32 -8.36
N ASP A 69 6.27 20.87 -9.55
CA ASP A 69 6.50 20.09 -10.77
C ASP A 69 7.68 19.14 -10.64
N ALA A 70 8.76 19.60 -10.00
CA ALA A 70 9.94 18.77 -9.74
C ALA A 70 9.60 17.59 -8.83
N THR A 71 8.84 17.84 -7.76
CA THR A 71 8.38 16.79 -6.84
C THR A 71 7.46 15.78 -7.54
N ARG A 72 6.49 16.27 -8.33
CA ARG A 72 5.58 15.40 -9.09
C ARG A 72 6.34 14.54 -10.10
N ARG A 73 7.36 15.09 -10.76
CA ARG A 73 8.24 14.33 -11.66
C ARG A 73 9.00 13.24 -10.92
N ALA A 74 9.59 13.56 -9.77
CA ALA A 74 10.29 12.57 -8.95
C ALA A 74 9.37 11.42 -8.49
N TYR A 75 8.11 11.71 -8.15
CA TYR A 75 7.12 10.67 -7.84
C TYR A 75 6.85 9.76 -9.04
N LEU A 76 6.68 10.32 -10.24
CA LEU A 76 6.48 9.54 -11.46
C LEU A 76 7.70 8.67 -11.81
N GLU A 77 8.91 9.21 -11.69
CA GLU A 77 10.15 8.46 -11.90
C GLU A 77 10.28 7.30 -10.90
N ARG A 78 9.88 7.52 -9.64
CA ARG A 78 9.89 6.48 -8.62
C ARG A 78 8.84 5.39 -8.89
N ALA A 79 7.65 5.77 -9.36
CA ALA A 79 6.62 4.82 -9.77
C ALA A 79 7.03 3.99 -11.00
N ASP A 80 7.65 4.62 -12.02
CA ASP A 80 8.19 3.90 -13.18
C ASP A 80 9.25 2.89 -12.76
N ARG A 81 10.16 3.29 -11.84
CA ARG A 81 11.17 2.38 -11.30
C ARG A 81 10.54 1.18 -10.59
N PHE A 82 9.54 1.39 -9.74
CA PHE A 82 8.84 0.29 -9.08
C PHE A 82 8.18 -0.67 -10.08
N GLY A 83 7.57 -0.15 -11.15
CA GLY A 83 6.98 -1.00 -12.20
C GLY A 83 7.99 -1.88 -12.95
N ARG A 84 9.29 -1.57 -12.85
CA ARG A 84 10.37 -2.35 -13.49
C ARG A 84 11.10 -3.28 -12.52
N GLU A 85 11.21 -2.88 -11.25
CA GLU A 85 12.13 -3.51 -10.29
C GLU A 85 11.45 -4.33 -9.18
N PHE A 86 10.14 -4.11 -8.93
CA PHE A 86 9.39 -4.80 -7.89
C PHE A 86 8.88 -6.17 -8.35
#